data_AF-A0A2V6YBA0-F1
#
_entry.id   AF-A0A2V6YBA0-F1
#
_cell.length_a   1.000
_cell.length_b   1.000
_cell.length_c   1.000
_cell.angle_alpha   90.00
_cell.angle_beta   90.00
_cell.angle_gamma   90.00
#
_symmetry.space_group_name_H-M   'P 1'
#
loop_
_entity.id
_entity.type
_entity.pdbx_description
1 polymer ?
#
loop_
_entity_poly.entity_id
_entity_poly.type
_entity_poly.pdbx_seq_one_letter_code
_entity_poly.pdbx_strand_id
1 'polypeptide(L)'
;MSVGRHAPRSVGVAVTLVAVVLAAAPGALAQKTGGDGAVDERERAFVEGLRREDPGDADRYVALRDARNQAVAEVQKIQARYSAAGPELRGVFVQQLRDAQRQYAERSLALLDFLDARERRALIRYQEEIGRINRTLDERARARAELERLLRGD
;
A
#
# COMPACT_ATOMS: atom_id res chain seq x y z
N MET A 1 51.90 23.35 -21.09
CA MET A 1 50.44 23.48 -21.29
C MET A 1 49.78 22.24 -20.71
N SER A 2 48.89 22.44 -19.75
CA SER A 2 48.38 21.42 -18.83
C SER A 2 47.38 20.47 -19.52
N VAL A 3 47.61 19.16 -19.37
CA VAL A 3 46.77 18.08 -19.90
C VAL A 3 45.53 17.93 -19.02
N GLY A 4 44.36 18.07 -19.63
CA GLY A 4 43.07 17.90 -18.98
C GLY A 4 42.88 16.48 -18.45
N ARG A 5 42.71 16.36 -17.13
CA ARG A 5 42.18 15.16 -16.49
C ARG A 5 40.65 15.17 -16.61
N HIS A 6 40.09 14.25 -17.36
CA HIS A 6 38.69 13.83 -17.17
C HIS A 6 38.68 12.33 -16.85
N ALA A 7 38.54 12.05 -15.57
CA ALA A 7 38.28 10.72 -15.03
C ALA A 7 36.86 10.26 -15.46
N PRO A 8 36.65 8.94 -15.64
CA PRO A 8 35.38 8.39 -16.07
C PRO A 8 34.31 8.57 -14.99
N ARG A 9 33.14 9.08 -15.41
CA ARG A 9 31.93 9.16 -14.58
C ARG A 9 31.51 7.74 -14.20
N SER A 10 31.39 7.54 -12.90
CA SER A 10 30.96 6.34 -12.20
C SER A 10 29.55 5.90 -12.62
N VAL A 11 29.48 4.88 -13.49
CA VAL A 11 28.26 4.08 -13.70
C VAL A 11 28.30 2.97 -12.65
N GLY A 12 27.71 3.21 -11.49
CA GLY A 12 27.83 2.28 -10.37
C GLY A 12 26.87 2.52 -9.22
N VAL A 13 25.64 2.96 -9.49
CA VAL A 13 24.58 3.00 -8.47
C VAL A 13 23.23 2.72 -9.16
N ALA A 14 22.92 1.46 -9.41
CA ALA A 14 21.58 1.07 -9.85
C ALA A 14 21.10 -0.28 -9.29
N VAL A 15 21.97 -1.07 -8.66
CA VAL A 15 21.61 -2.42 -8.19
C VAL A 15 21.06 -2.41 -6.75
N THR A 16 21.38 -1.40 -5.93
CA THR A 16 21.08 -1.43 -4.49
C THR A 16 19.67 -0.96 -4.12
N LEU A 17 18.95 -0.27 -5.01
CA LEU A 17 17.68 0.38 -4.66
C LEU A 17 16.45 -0.56 -4.65
N VAL A 18 16.54 -1.74 -5.27
CA VAL A 18 15.41 -2.68 -5.33
C VAL A 18 15.18 -3.40 -3.99
N ALA A 19 16.22 -3.61 -3.19
CA ALA A 19 16.09 -4.29 -1.90
C ALA A 19 15.34 -3.45 -0.84
N VAL A 20 15.45 -2.11 -0.90
CA VAL A 20 14.80 -1.21 0.06
C VAL A 20 13.30 -1.05 -0.25
N VAL A 21 12.91 -1.06 -1.53
CA VAL A 21 11.50 -0.93 -1.93
C VAL A 21 10.70 -2.21 -1.66
N LEU A 22 11.33 -3.38 -1.71
CA LEU A 22 10.70 -4.65 -1.32
C LEU A 22 10.41 -4.74 0.19
N ALA A 23 11.21 -4.05 1.03
CA ALA A 23 11.03 -4.01 2.48
C ALA A 23 10.05 -2.92 2.95
N ALA A 24 9.78 -1.93 2.10
CA ALA A 24 8.90 -0.80 2.39
C ALA A 24 7.50 -0.99 1.76
N ALA A 25 6.86 -2.12 2.07
CA ALA A 25 5.40 -2.14 2.00
C ALA A 25 4.87 -1.15 3.07
N PRO A 26 3.76 -0.43 2.82
CA PRO A 26 3.15 0.47 3.79
C PRO A 26 2.53 -0.34 4.93
N GLY A 27 3.36 -0.75 5.88
CA GLY A 27 2.98 -1.44 7.12
C GLY A 27 3.79 -0.96 8.32
N ALA A 28 4.56 0.12 8.16
CA ALA A 28 5.38 0.70 9.22
C ALA A 28 4.54 1.58 10.15
N LEU A 29 3.75 0.92 11.02
CA LEU A 29 3.66 1.31 12.42
C LEU A 29 3.77 0.04 13.28
N ALA A 30 4.99 -0.16 13.78
CA ALA A 30 5.39 -0.86 15.00
C ALA A 30 4.70 -2.18 15.39
N GLN A 31 5.33 -3.31 15.02
CA GLN A 31 5.89 -4.26 16.00
C GLN A 31 6.76 -5.30 15.29
N LYS A 32 8.08 -5.21 15.51
CA LYS A 32 9.02 -6.29 15.19
C LYS A 32 9.08 -7.20 16.43
N THR A 33 8.23 -8.22 16.48
CA THR A 33 8.45 -9.51 17.15
C THR A 33 7.25 -10.42 16.91
N GLY A 34 7.28 -11.15 15.80
CA GLY A 34 6.37 -12.24 15.52
C GLY A 34 6.85 -12.90 14.24
N GLY A 35 7.13 -14.21 14.29
CA GLY A 35 7.44 -15.00 13.10
C GLY A 35 6.29 -14.93 12.08
N ASP A 36 6.48 -15.54 10.91
CA ASP A 36 5.51 -15.64 9.80
C ASP A 36 4.03 -15.63 10.24
N GLY A 37 3.69 -16.37 11.31
CA GLY A 37 2.34 -16.45 11.86
C GLY A 37 1.69 -15.12 12.31
N ALA A 38 2.44 -14.13 12.79
CA ALA A 38 1.86 -12.84 13.22
C ALA A 38 1.49 -11.94 12.03
N VAL A 39 2.23 -12.04 10.93
CA VAL A 39 1.91 -11.35 9.67
C VAL A 39 0.68 -12.01 9.03
N ASP A 40 0.63 -13.34 9.04
CA ASP A 40 -0.50 -14.11 8.53
C ASP A 40 -1.80 -13.87 9.32
N GLU A 41 -1.72 -13.70 10.64
CA GLU A 41 -2.89 -13.42 11.48
C GLU A 41 -3.44 -12.01 11.21
N ARG A 42 -2.58 -11.00 11.09
CA ARG A 42 -2.98 -9.63 10.75
C ARG A 42 -3.64 -9.56 9.37
N GLU A 43 -3.05 -10.26 8.41
CA GLU A 43 -3.58 -10.37 7.06
C GLU A 43 -4.95 -11.04 7.05
N ARG A 44 -5.11 -12.15 7.79
CA ARG A 44 -6.38 -12.84 7.92
C ARG A 44 -7.45 -11.94 8.53
N ALA A 45 -7.12 -11.24 9.61
CA ALA A 45 -8.03 -10.30 10.26
C ALA A 45 -8.45 -9.16 9.31
N PHE A 46 -7.53 -8.68 8.47
CA PHE A 46 -7.83 -7.67 7.46
C PHE A 46 -8.79 -8.19 6.38
N VAL A 47 -8.53 -9.37 5.80
CA VAL A 47 -9.40 -9.99 4.79
C VAL A 47 -10.78 -10.32 5.37
N GLU A 48 -10.84 -10.79 6.62
CA GLU A 48 -12.12 -10.98 7.31
C GLU A 48 -12.86 -9.65 7.54
N GLY A 49 -12.14 -8.59 7.88
CA GLY A 49 -12.69 -7.23 7.97
C GLY A 49 -13.32 -6.81 6.65
N LEU A 50 -12.59 -6.96 5.54
CA LEU A 50 -13.12 -6.71 4.20
C LEU A 50 -14.35 -7.55 3.91
N ARG A 51 -14.33 -8.85 4.22
CA ARG A 51 -15.46 -9.75 3.92
C ARG A 51 -16.73 -9.36 4.69
N ARG A 52 -16.59 -8.81 5.89
CA ARG A 52 -17.72 -8.27 6.67
C ARG A 52 -18.26 -6.97 6.07
N GLU A 53 -17.40 -6.14 5.47
CA GLU A 53 -17.78 -4.89 4.80
C GLU A 53 -18.42 -5.15 3.42
N ASP A 54 -17.71 -5.87 2.55
CA ASP A 54 -18.10 -6.26 1.20
C ASP A 54 -17.30 -7.53 0.78
N PRO A 55 -17.98 -8.69 0.57
CA PRO A 55 -17.33 -9.91 0.13
C PRO A 55 -16.56 -9.78 -1.20
N GLY A 56 -17.04 -8.96 -2.14
CA GLY A 56 -16.38 -8.73 -3.43
C GLY A 56 -15.08 -7.96 -3.30
N ASP A 57 -15.00 -7.02 -2.35
CA ASP A 57 -13.75 -6.30 -2.05
C ASP A 57 -12.71 -7.23 -1.41
N ALA A 58 -13.13 -8.19 -0.58
CA ALA A 58 -12.22 -9.19 -0.02
C ALA A 58 -11.59 -10.08 -1.12
N ASP A 59 -12.39 -10.60 -2.05
CA ASP A 59 -11.90 -11.43 -3.14
C ASP A 59 -10.99 -10.64 -4.08
N ARG A 60 -11.36 -9.38 -4.37
CA ARG A 60 -10.56 -8.47 -5.20
C ARG A 60 -9.21 -8.16 -4.56
N TYR A 61 -9.20 -7.90 -3.25
CA TYR A 61 -7.97 -7.68 -2.50
C TYR A 61 -7.02 -8.89 -2.60
N VAL A 62 -7.53 -10.10 -2.34
CA VAL A 62 -6.73 -11.33 -2.41
C VAL A 62 -6.13 -11.51 -3.80
N ALA A 63 -6.92 -11.32 -4.86
CA ALA A 63 -6.44 -11.42 -6.23
C ALA A 63 -5.33 -10.39 -6.55
N LEU A 64 -5.48 -9.14 -6.11
CA LEU A 64 -4.48 -8.09 -6.32
C LEU A 64 -3.18 -8.38 -5.55
N ARG A 65 -3.31 -8.84 -4.30
CA ARG A 65 -2.17 -9.22 -3.45
C ARG A 65 -1.40 -10.39 -4.08
N ASP A 66 -2.10 -11.42 -4.50
CA ASP A 66 -1.49 -12.62 -5.08
C ASP A 66 -0.81 -12.30 -6.42
N ALA A 67 -1.44 -11.46 -7.27
CA ALA A 67 -0.81 -10.97 -8.49
C ALA A 67 0.48 -10.17 -8.22
N ARG A 68 0.49 -9.34 -7.17
CA ARG A 68 1.70 -8.62 -6.74
C ARG A 68 2.78 -9.59 -6.25
N ASN A 69 2.41 -10.58 -5.43
CA ASN A 69 3.34 -11.58 -4.92
C ASN A 69 3.96 -12.41 -6.04
N GLN A 70 3.17 -12.79 -7.04
CA GLN A 70 3.66 -13.46 -8.25
C GLN A 70 4.66 -12.60 -9.01
N ALA A 71 4.38 -11.29 -9.17
CA ALA A 71 5.31 -10.38 -9.83
C ALA A 71 6.63 -10.21 -9.05
N VAL A 72 6.59 -10.20 -7.71
CA VAL A 72 7.80 -10.21 -6.86
C VAL A 72 8.62 -11.47 -7.10
N ALA A 73 7.98 -12.65 -7.12
CA ALA A 73 8.67 -13.91 -7.36
C ALA A 73 9.33 -13.94 -8.75
N GLU A 74 8.67 -13.40 -9.78
CA GLU A 74 9.23 -13.35 -11.13
C GLU A 74 10.43 -12.40 -11.22
N VAL A 75 10.38 -11.23 -10.56
CA VAL A 75 11.54 -10.32 -10.44
C VAL A 75 12.71 -11.04 -9.77
N GLN A 76 12.48 -11.73 -8.65
CA GLN A 76 13.55 -12.45 -7.93
C GLN A 76 14.17 -13.56 -8.79
N LYS A 77 13.34 -14.32 -9.50
CA LYS A 77 13.77 -15.39 -10.41
C LYS A 77 14.61 -14.86 -11.56
N ILE A 78 14.20 -13.78 -12.21
CA ILE A 78 14.96 -13.17 -13.32
C ILE A 78 16.25 -12.54 -12.79
N GLN A 79 16.21 -11.91 -11.61
CA GLN A 79 17.39 -11.37 -10.96
C GLN A 79 18.43 -12.46 -10.67
N ALA A 80 18.01 -13.63 -10.17
CA ALA A 80 18.89 -14.76 -9.94
C ALA A 80 19.53 -15.27 -11.25
N ARG A 81 18.75 -15.35 -12.33
CA ARG A 81 19.24 -15.73 -13.66
C ARG A 81 20.23 -14.71 -14.23
N TYR A 82 19.93 -13.41 -14.09
CA TYR A 82 20.83 -12.33 -14.50
C TYR A 82 22.17 -12.41 -13.76
N SER A 83 22.14 -12.62 -12.45
CA SER A 83 23.35 -12.73 -11.61
C SER A 83 24.18 -13.98 -11.93
N ALA A 84 23.54 -15.08 -12.34
CA ALA A 84 24.21 -16.31 -12.76
C ALA A 84 24.69 -16.28 -14.23
N ALA A 85 24.24 -15.31 -15.03
CA ALA A 85 24.54 -15.25 -16.46
C ALA A 85 25.96 -14.73 -16.76
N GLY A 86 26.64 -15.42 -17.69
CA GLY A 86 27.87 -14.95 -18.32
C GLY A 86 27.66 -13.67 -19.14
N PRO A 87 28.73 -12.92 -19.47
CA PRO A 87 28.65 -11.59 -20.11
C PRO A 87 27.79 -11.56 -21.38
N GLU A 88 27.81 -12.62 -22.17
CA GLU A 88 27.11 -12.73 -23.45
C GLU A 88 25.58 -12.81 -23.29
N LEU A 89 25.07 -13.35 -22.18
CA LEU A 89 23.64 -13.52 -21.93
C LEU A 89 23.04 -12.38 -21.07
N ARG A 90 23.88 -11.53 -20.48
CA ARG A 90 23.41 -10.43 -19.61
C ARG A 90 22.49 -9.47 -20.35
N GLY A 91 22.76 -9.16 -21.62
CA GLY A 91 21.92 -8.25 -22.42
C GLY A 91 20.47 -8.71 -22.54
N VAL A 92 20.23 -10.02 -22.66
CA VAL A 92 18.89 -10.61 -22.73
C VAL A 92 18.18 -10.51 -21.39
N PHE A 93 18.87 -10.88 -20.30
CA PHE A 93 18.28 -10.82 -18.96
C PHE A 93 18.04 -9.39 -18.46
N VAL A 94 18.77 -8.38 -18.96
CA VAL A 94 18.50 -6.97 -18.63
C VAL A 94 17.10 -6.55 -19.10
N GLN A 95 16.68 -6.93 -20.31
CA GLN A 95 15.34 -6.57 -20.79
C GLN A 95 14.26 -7.32 -20.01
N GLN A 96 14.45 -8.62 -19.77
CA GLN A 96 13.53 -9.41 -18.95
C GLN A 96 13.38 -8.82 -17.54
N LEU A 97 14.48 -8.34 -16.93
CA LEU A 97 14.45 -7.74 -15.61
C LEU A 97 13.66 -6.43 -15.61
N ARG A 98 13.81 -5.59 -16.64
CA ARG A 98 13.03 -4.35 -16.80
C ARG A 98 11.55 -4.62 -16.95
N ASP A 99 11.18 -5.62 -17.76
CA ASP A 99 9.78 -5.98 -17.96
C ASP A 99 9.15 -6.53 -16.67
N ALA A 100 9.87 -7.38 -15.94
CA ALA A 100 9.42 -7.89 -14.65
C ALA A 100 9.28 -6.77 -13.60
N GLN A 101 10.21 -5.81 -13.58
CA GLN A 101 10.12 -4.64 -12.71
C GLN A 101 8.91 -3.77 -13.06
N ARG A 102 8.61 -3.57 -14.35
CA ARG A 102 7.40 -2.86 -14.80
C ARG A 102 6.15 -3.59 -14.33
N GLN A 103 6.06 -4.90 -14.54
CA GLN A 103 4.90 -5.69 -14.08
C GLN A 103 4.73 -5.61 -12.56
N TYR A 104 5.82 -5.72 -11.79
CA TYR A 104 5.78 -5.53 -10.35
C TYR A 104 5.22 -4.16 -9.96
N ALA A 105 5.67 -3.09 -10.62
CA ALA A 105 5.17 -1.74 -10.37
C ALA A 105 3.67 -1.63 -10.70
N GLU A 106 3.23 -2.14 -11.84
CA GLU A 106 1.82 -2.14 -12.27
C GLU A 106 0.93 -2.88 -11.26
N ARG A 107 1.32 -4.08 -10.81
CA ARG A 107 0.54 -4.86 -9.83
C ARG A 107 0.53 -4.20 -8.46
N SER A 108 1.63 -3.58 -8.06
CA SER A 108 1.73 -2.86 -6.79
C SER A 108 0.84 -1.61 -6.79
N LEU A 109 0.83 -0.85 -7.89
CA LEU A 109 -0.06 0.31 -8.05
C LEU A 109 -1.53 -0.10 -8.01
N ALA A 110 -1.91 -1.16 -8.74
CA ALA A 110 -3.29 -1.64 -8.71
C ALA A 110 -3.77 -2.04 -7.31
N LEU A 111 -2.88 -2.61 -6.49
CA LEU A 111 -3.18 -2.90 -5.08
C LEU A 111 -3.34 -1.61 -4.25
N LEU A 112 -2.46 -0.62 -4.44
CA LEU A 112 -2.54 0.66 -3.75
C LEU A 112 -3.80 1.44 -4.13
N ASP A 113 -4.16 1.48 -5.42
CA ASP A 113 -5.36 2.14 -5.91
C ASP A 113 -6.63 1.56 -5.30
N PHE A 114 -6.66 0.23 -5.12
CA PHE A 114 -7.77 -0.45 -4.44
C PHE A 114 -7.90 0.01 -2.98
N LEU A 115 -6.78 0.05 -2.25
CA LEU A 115 -6.75 0.50 -0.86
C LEU A 115 -7.17 1.98 -0.77
N ASP A 116 -6.58 2.86 -1.57
CA ASP A 116 -6.94 4.28 -1.59
C ASP A 116 -8.43 4.51 -1.87
N ALA A 117 -9.00 3.77 -2.82
CA ALA A 117 -10.43 3.86 -3.14
C ALA A 117 -11.30 3.42 -1.96
N ARG A 118 -10.90 2.38 -1.23
CA ARG A 118 -11.61 1.93 -0.03
C ARG A 118 -11.53 3.00 1.06
N GLU A 119 -10.36 3.59 1.29
CA GLU A 119 -10.19 4.52 2.41
C GLU A 119 -10.98 5.81 2.14
N ARG A 120 -11.05 6.23 0.87
CA ARG A 120 -11.91 7.34 0.42
C ARG A 120 -13.39 7.04 0.64
N ARG A 121 -13.87 5.82 0.36
CA ARG A 121 -15.25 5.41 0.67
C ARG A 121 -15.52 5.45 2.17
N ALA A 122 -14.58 4.99 2.99
CA ALA A 122 -14.70 5.04 4.44
C ALA A 122 -14.76 6.49 4.95
N LEU A 123 -13.93 7.38 4.42
CA LEU A 123 -13.93 8.80 4.77
C LEU A 123 -15.29 9.45 4.53
N ILE A 124 -15.91 9.19 3.36
CA ILE A 124 -17.25 9.70 3.03
C ILE A 124 -18.28 9.21 4.06
N ARG A 125 -18.30 7.90 4.38
CA ARG A 125 -19.21 7.34 5.39
C ARG A 125 -19.03 7.99 6.76
N TYR A 126 -17.79 8.21 7.18
CA TYR A 126 -17.52 8.87 8.46
C TYR A 126 -17.98 10.33 8.47
N GLN A 127 -17.81 11.06 7.38
CA GLN A 127 -18.31 12.43 7.26
C GLN A 127 -19.84 12.49 7.36
N GLU A 128 -20.54 11.54 6.74
CA GLU A 128 -22.00 11.42 6.85
C GLU A 128 -22.44 11.12 8.29
N GLU A 129 -21.75 10.20 8.96
CA GLU A 129 -22.03 9.83 10.36
C GLU A 129 -21.82 11.02 11.31
N ILE A 130 -20.69 11.72 11.17
CA ILE A 130 -20.39 12.95 11.91
C ILE A 130 -21.51 13.98 11.69
N GLY A 131 -21.94 14.17 10.44
CA GLY A 131 -23.03 15.09 10.10
C GLY A 131 -24.38 14.67 10.70
N ARG A 132 -24.65 13.37 10.83
CA ARG A 132 -25.84 12.86 11.54
C ARG A 132 -25.77 13.15 13.04
N ILE A 133 -24.63 12.84 13.66
CA ILE A 133 -24.41 13.06 15.09
C ILE A 133 -24.56 14.55 15.44
N ASN A 134 -23.93 15.44 14.67
CA ASN A 134 -24.01 16.88 14.90
C ASN A 134 -25.46 17.39 14.86
N ARG A 135 -26.28 16.94 13.90
CA ARG A 135 -27.71 17.29 13.85
C ARG A 135 -28.46 16.86 15.11
N THR A 136 -28.22 15.63 15.60
CA THR A 136 -28.82 15.15 16.84
C THR A 136 -28.37 15.97 18.06
N LEU A 137 -27.10 16.39 18.10
CA LEU A 137 -26.61 17.26 19.18
C LEU A 137 -27.27 18.64 19.14
N ASP A 138 -27.43 19.23 17.96
CA ASP A 138 -28.09 20.52 17.78
C ASP A 138 -29.57 20.47 18.17
N GLU A 139 -30.28 19.42 17.78
CA GLU A 139 -31.68 19.18 18.18
C GLU A 139 -31.81 19.11 19.71
N ARG A 140 -30.93 18.35 20.36
CA ARG A 140 -30.89 18.24 21.83
C ARG A 140 -30.54 19.56 22.50
N ALA A 141 -29.63 20.35 21.93
CA ALA A 141 -29.27 21.65 22.46
C ALA A 141 -30.46 22.63 22.41
N ARG A 142 -31.20 22.65 21.29
CA ARG A 142 -32.42 23.46 21.16
C ARG A 142 -33.52 23.02 22.14
N ALA A 143 -33.76 21.72 22.24
CA ALA A 143 -34.73 21.17 23.18
C ALA A 143 -34.36 21.53 24.63
N ARG A 144 -33.08 21.43 24.98
CA ARG A 144 -32.59 21.85 26.30
C ARG A 144 -32.82 23.35 26.55
N ALA A 145 -32.48 24.20 25.59
CA ALA A 145 -32.68 25.65 25.71
C ALA A 145 -34.17 26.01 25.90
N GLU A 146 -35.08 25.34 25.18
CA GLU A 146 -36.52 25.55 25.35
C GLU A 146 -37.01 25.13 26.74
N LEU A 147 -36.57 23.96 27.22
CA LEU A 147 -36.90 23.50 28.57
C LEU A 147 -36.35 24.44 29.66
N GLU A 148 -35.14 24.94 29.48
CA GLU A 148 -34.54 25.93 30.38
C GLU A 148 -35.29 27.27 30.36
N ARG A 149 -35.86 27.66 29.22
CA ARG A 149 -36.72 28.84 29.10
C ARG A 149 -38.01 28.65 29.91
N LEU A 150 -38.69 27.51 29.73
CA LEU A 150 -39.90 27.16 30.48
C LEU A 150 -39.66 27.13 32.00
N LEU A 151 -38.51 26.61 32.45
CA LEU A 151 -38.16 26.59 33.88
C LEU A 151 -37.91 27.99 34.45
N ARG A 152 -37.46 28.94 33.64
CA ARG A 152 -37.26 30.34 34.05
C ARG A 152 -38.56 31.14 34.10
N GLY A 153 -39.64 30.62 33.53
CA GLY A 153 -40.93 31.32 33.42
C GLY A 153 -40.97 32.33 32.27
N ASP A 154 -40.07 32.19 31.29
CA ASP A 154 -39.99 32.97 30.05
C ASP A 154 -40.88 32.40 28.93
#